data_AF-A0A7C0WTI9-F1
#
_entry.id   AF-A0A7C0WTI9-F1
#
_cell.length_a   1.000
_cell.length_b   1.000
_cell.length_c   1.000
_cell.angle_alpha   90.00
_cell.angle_beta   90.00
_cell.angle_gamma   90.00
#
_symmetry.space_group_name_H-M   'P 1'
#
loop_
_entity.id
_entity.type
_entity.pdbx_description
1 polymer ?
#
loop_
_entity_poly.entity_id
_entity_poly.type
_entity_poly.pdbx_seq_one_letter_code
_entity_poly.pdbx_strand_id
1 'polypeptide(L)'
;DPEEIATRVRDAGIVGLGGATFPTHVKLISGREKGVELLIVNGCECEPYLTADHRVMLEATRAVLCGALLAARACGGAGIVVAVEDNKPDAARALEREATGTDIRIVTVKTKYPMGGERELVPAVTGRVIPAGGLPLDVGVVVINVGTAAAIARAVLRGGALTHRVVTVTGAVHQPGNVLAPIGAPCRELIAFCGGLKPDAARIVAGGPMMGFALADLDTPLTKGTSGLVVLSREDIEREAETECVRCARCVDVCPTRLVPTKIALAARHELWDRAEELHASDCNECGCCAYVCPARIPRVQLIKVAKARIAEKRRKTG
;
A
#
# COMPACT_ATOMS: atom_id res chain seq x y z
N ASP A 1 -9.36 27.41 -4.88
CA ASP A 1 -10.24 26.86 -5.95
C ASP A 1 -9.91 25.36 -6.18
N PRO A 2 -10.84 24.45 -6.57
CA PRO A 2 -10.52 23.03 -6.79
C PRO A 2 -9.41 22.76 -7.82
N GLU A 3 -9.32 23.53 -8.90
CA GLU A 3 -8.26 23.37 -9.93
C GLU A 3 -6.91 23.82 -9.41
N GLU A 4 -6.91 24.90 -8.64
CA GLU A 4 -5.71 25.38 -7.95
C GLU A 4 -5.17 24.33 -6.98
N ILE A 5 -6.04 23.62 -6.23
CA ILE A 5 -5.61 22.54 -5.34
C ILE A 5 -4.93 21.42 -6.15
N ALA A 6 -5.56 20.94 -7.23
CA ALA A 6 -4.99 19.89 -8.07
C ALA A 6 -3.66 20.32 -8.72
N THR A 7 -3.56 21.58 -9.13
CA THR A 7 -2.33 22.19 -9.67
C THR A 7 -1.21 22.21 -8.63
N ARG A 8 -1.47 22.70 -7.41
CA ARG A 8 -0.46 22.69 -6.33
C ARG A 8 -0.01 21.26 -5.99
N VAL A 9 -0.92 20.29 -5.99
CA VAL A 9 -0.61 18.87 -5.75
C VAL A 9 0.29 18.30 -6.86
N ARG A 10 0.01 18.64 -8.13
CA ARG A 10 0.84 18.26 -9.28
C ARG A 10 2.22 18.87 -9.20
N ASP A 11 2.30 20.18 -8.98
CA ASP A 11 3.55 20.95 -9.01
C ASP A 11 4.46 20.58 -7.82
N ALA A 12 3.87 20.18 -6.68
CA ALA A 12 4.59 19.61 -5.56
C ALA A 12 5.07 18.16 -5.81
N GLY A 13 4.67 17.53 -6.92
CA GLY A 13 5.04 16.17 -7.28
C GLY A 13 4.47 15.10 -6.35
N ILE A 14 3.27 15.31 -5.81
CA ILE A 14 2.64 14.36 -4.88
C ILE A 14 2.09 13.15 -5.65
N VAL A 15 2.41 11.97 -5.13
CA VAL A 15 1.90 10.68 -5.58
C VAL A 15 1.25 9.93 -4.41
N GLY A 16 0.47 8.89 -4.70
CA GLY A 16 -0.07 8.00 -3.67
C GLY A 16 1.04 7.34 -2.85
N LEU A 17 1.15 7.73 -1.58
CA LEU A 17 2.22 7.28 -0.67
C LEU A 17 1.99 5.90 -0.06
N GLY A 18 0.85 5.27 -0.35
CA GLY A 18 0.51 3.89 0.03
C GLY A 18 1.16 2.79 -0.84
N GLY A 19 2.21 3.13 -1.60
CA GLY A 19 3.04 2.15 -2.34
C GLY A 19 2.91 2.22 -3.86
N ALA A 20 1.69 2.36 -4.41
CA ALA A 20 1.47 2.34 -5.87
C ALA A 20 2.03 3.58 -6.60
N THR A 21 2.29 4.69 -5.89
CA THR A 21 2.84 5.93 -6.46
C THR A 21 2.06 6.53 -7.64
N PHE A 22 0.75 6.25 -7.72
CA PHE A 22 -0.11 6.85 -8.73
C PHE A 22 -0.18 8.38 -8.55
N PRO A 23 -0.10 9.20 -9.62
CA PRO A 23 -0.16 10.65 -9.49
C PRO A 23 -1.43 11.13 -8.81
N THR A 24 -1.30 11.81 -7.67
CA THR A 24 -2.45 12.16 -6.83
C THR A 24 -3.37 13.16 -7.52
N HIS A 25 -2.81 14.15 -8.23
CA HIS A 25 -3.59 15.16 -8.95
C HIS A 25 -4.51 14.54 -10.01
N VAL A 26 -4.07 13.50 -10.72
CA VAL A 26 -4.91 12.78 -11.69
C VAL A 26 -6.10 12.16 -10.98
N LYS A 27 -5.88 11.51 -9.83
CA LYS A 27 -6.96 10.90 -9.05
C LYS A 27 -8.00 11.92 -8.57
N LEU A 28 -7.55 13.12 -8.17
CA LEU A 28 -8.43 14.21 -7.74
C LEU A 28 -9.25 14.76 -8.92
N ILE A 29 -8.61 15.01 -10.06
CA ILE A 29 -9.26 15.51 -11.28
C ILE A 29 -10.29 14.50 -11.78
N SER A 30 -9.91 13.23 -11.93
CA SER A 30 -10.83 12.17 -12.36
C SER A 30 -11.98 11.97 -11.37
N GLY A 31 -11.73 12.16 -10.06
CA GLY A 31 -12.78 12.15 -9.05
C GLY A 31 -13.82 13.22 -9.30
N ARG A 32 -13.38 14.45 -9.60
CA ARG A 32 -14.27 15.57 -9.93
C ARG A 32 -15.03 15.34 -11.24
N GLU A 33 -14.35 14.93 -12.30
CA GLU A 33 -14.97 14.69 -13.61
C GLU A 33 -16.03 13.59 -13.57
N LYS A 34 -15.80 12.54 -12.76
CA LYS A 34 -16.76 11.46 -12.56
C LYS A 34 -17.81 11.73 -11.47
N GLY A 35 -17.75 12.87 -10.79
CA GLY A 35 -18.72 13.22 -9.75
C GLY A 35 -18.71 12.27 -8.55
N VAL A 36 -17.54 11.96 -8.01
CA VAL A 36 -17.42 11.00 -6.89
C VAL A 36 -18.12 11.49 -5.63
N GLU A 37 -18.82 10.57 -4.98
CA GLU A 37 -19.64 10.85 -3.80
C GLU A 37 -18.81 10.80 -2.51
N LEU A 38 -17.74 10.00 -2.49
CA LEU A 38 -16.99 9.69 -1.29
C LEU A 38 -15.48 9.68 -1.53
N LEU A 39 -14.75 10.38 -0.65
CA LEU A 39 -13.32 10.25 -0.45
C LEU A 39 -13.06 9.38 0.79
N ILE A 40 -12.36 8.26 0.59
CA ILE A 40 -11.82 7.44 1.68
C ILE A 40 -10.35 7.78 1.88
N VAL A 41 -10.00 8.25 3.08
CA VAL A 41 -8.63 8.36 3.54
C VAL A 41 -8.24 7.05 4.23
N ASN A 42 -7.40 6.28 3.56
CA ASN A 42 -6.91 4.99 4.00
C ASN A 42 -5.79 5.15 5.04
N GLY A 43 -6.13 4.89 6.30
CA GLY A 43 -5.21 4.73 7.43
C GLY A 43 -4.98 3.27 7.83
N CYS A 44 -5.35 2.32 6.99
CA CYS A 44 -5.10 0.90 7.22
C CYS A 44 -3.66 0.57 6.82
N GLU A 45 -2.84 0.24 7.82
CA GLU A 45 -1.44 -0.14 7.67
C GLU A 45 -1.30 -1.58 8.12
N CYS A 46 -1.66 -2.48 7.20
CA CYS A 46 -1.77 -3.92 7.45
C CYS A 46 -0.51 -4.71 7.07
N GLU A 47 0.44 -4.07 6.39
CA GLU A 47 1.71 -4.68 6.04
C GLU A 47 2.51 -4.95 7.34
N PRO A 48 2.94 -6.20 7.61
CA PRO A 48 3.64 -6.51 8.86
C PRO A 48 4.88 -5.62 9.04
N TYR A 49 5.21 -5.34 10.30
CA TYR A 49 6.30 -4.44 10.73
C TYR A 49 6.08 -2.94 10.52
N LEU A 50 5.25 -2.50 9.58
CA LEU A 50 5.13 -1.09 9.24
C LEU A 50 4.23 -0.33 10.23
N THR A 51 4.67 0.87 10.60
CA THR A 51 3.96 1.78 11.54
C THR A 51 4.03 3.25 11.10
N ALA A 52 4.48 3.53 9.88
CA ALA A 52 4.70 4.88 9.38
C ALA A 52 3.40 5.67 9.28
N ASP A 53 2.36 5.05 8.71
CA ASP A 53 1.04 5.66 8.59
C ASP A 53 0.39 5.83 9.98
N HIS A 54 0.59 4.87 10.89
CA HIS A 54 0.17 5.01 12.28
C HIS A 54 0.76 6.26 12.94
N ARG A 55 2.08 6.49 12.81
CA ARG A 55 2.73 7.70 13.35
C ARG A 55 2.24 8.97 12.68
N VAL A 56 2.00 8.96 11.36
CA VAL A 56 1.41 10.10 10.65
C VAL A 56 0.03 10.46 11.21
N MET A 57 -0.82 9.47 11.49
CA MET A 57 -2.14 9.72 12.08
C MET A 57 -2.08 10.34 13.47
N LEU A 58 -1.06 10.01 14.27
CA LEU A 58 -0.89 10.52 15.63
C LEU A 58 -0.19 11.89 15.70
N GLU A 59 0.88 12.08 14.91
CA GLU A 59 1.75 13.25 15.01
C GLU A 59 1.35 14.35 14.02
N ALA A 60 0.70 13.97 12.91
CA ALA A 60 0.27 14.87 11.86
C ALA A 60 -1.25 14.84 11.65
N THR A 61 -2.04 14.50 12.69
CA THR A 61 -3.51 14.38 12.67
C THR A 61 -4.18 15.55 11.94
N ARG A 62 -3.84 16.80 12.33
CA ARG A 62 -4.37 18.01 11.71
C ARG A 62 -4.06 18.08 10.21
N ALA A 63 -2.83 17.75 9.82
CA ALA A 63 -2.45 17.76 8.41
C ALA A 63 -3.19 16.69 7.62
N VAL A 64 -3.43 15.50 8.20
CA VAL A 64 -4.25 14.44 7.59
C VAL A 64 -5.67 14.95 7.34
N LEU A 65 -6.34 15.51 8.36
CA LEU A 65 -7.72 15.98 8.24
C LEU A 65 -7.86 17.19 7.31
N CYS A 66 -6.96 18.19 7.41
CA CYS A 66 -6.94 19.31 6.46
C CYS A 66 -6.69 18.83 5.03
N GLY A 67 -5.80 17.86 4.85
CA GLY A 67 -5.52 17.24 3.57
C GLY A 67 -6.74 16.53 2.97
N ALA A 68 -7.51 15.84 3.82
CA ALA A 68 -8.76 15.20 3.45
C ALA A 68 -9.79 16.21 2.96
N LEU A 69 -9.98 17.32 3.69
CA LEU A 69 -10.88 18.42 3.29
C LEU A 69 -10.48 19.02 1.93
N LEU A 70 -9.19 19.28 1.74
CA LEU A 70 -8.66 19.84 0.49
C LEU A 70 -8.82 18.86 -0.68
N ALA A 71 -8.52 17.58 -0.46
CA ALA A 71 -8.70 16.53 -1.46
C ALA A 71 -10.17 16.38 -1.85
N ALA A 72 -11.08 16.37 -0.88
CA ALA A 72 -12.52 16.29 -1.12
C ALA A 72 -13.03 17.48 -1.93
N ARG A 73 -12.55 18.68 -1.61
CA ARG A 73 -12.84 19.90 -2.38
C ARG A 73 -12.31 19.79 -3.81
N ALA A 74 -11.10 19.27 -4.00
CA ALA A 74 -10.52 19.05 -5.33
C ALA A 74 -11.34 18.03 -6.15
N CYS A 75 -11.92 17.03 -5.49
CA CYS A 75 -12.83 16.04 -6.08
C CYS A 75 -14.26 16.57 -6.32
N GLY A 76 -14.56 17.85 -6.08
CA GLY A 76 -15.90 18.42 -6.29
C GLY A 76 -16.84 18.38 -5.08
N GLY A 77 -16.31 18.20 -3.87
CA GLY A 77 -17.10 18.25 -2.62
C GLY A 77 -17.60 16.90 -2.11
N ALA A 78 -16.84 15.83 -2.36
CA ALA A 78 -17.17 14.49 -1.89
C ALA A 78 -17.28 14.42 -0.35
N GLY A 79 -18.14 13.54 0.17
CA GLY A 79 -18.14 13.19 1.59
C GLY A 79 -16.82 12.55 1.99
N ILE A 80 -16.45 12.61 3.28
CA ILE A 80 -15.12 12.17 3.74
C ILE A 80 -15.26 11.09 4.80
N VAL A 81 -14.53 9.99 4.60
CA VAL A 81 -14.32 8.95 5.61
C VAL A 81 -12.83 8.73 5.79
N VAL A 82 -12.35 8.70 7.04
CA VAL A 82 -11.02 8.19 7.39
C VAL A 82 -11.19 6.79 7.97
N ALA A 83 -10.61 5.79 7.31
CA ALA A 83 -10.70 4.40 7.73
C ALA A 83 -9.44 3.97 8.48
N VAL A 84 -9.60 3.50 9.71
CA VAL A 84 -8.50 3.11 10.62
C VAL A 84 -8.75 1.67 11.09
N GLU A 85 -7.70 0.86 11.23
CA GLU A 85 -7.84 -0.50 11.76
C GLU A 85 -8.14 -0.52 13.27
N ASP A 86 -8.95 -1.50 13.71
CA ASP A 86 -9.34 -1.67 15.11
C ASP A 86 -8.17 -1.93 16.08
N ASN A 87 -7.01 -2.36 15.57
CA ASN A 87 -5.79 -2.50 16.36
C ASN A 87 -5.02 -1.18 16.59
N LYS A 88 -5.49 -0.04 16.04
CA LYS A 88 -4.91 1.30 16.23
C LYS A 88 -5.90 2.26 16.92
N PRO A 89 -6.43 1.92 18.11
CA PRO A 89 -7.48 2.70 18.75
C PRO A 89 -7.00 4.08 19.23
N ASP A 90 -5.70 4.26 19.45
CA ASP A 90 -5.08 5.55 19.75
C ASP A 90 -5.14 6.52 18.56
N ALA A 91 -4.87 6.03 17.35
CA ALA A 91 -4.97 6.80 16.11
C ALA A 91 -6.42 7.19 15.82
N ALA A 92 -7.36 6.25 15.97
CA ALA A 92 -8.78 6.52 15.79
C ALA A 92 -9.26 7.62 16.75
N ARG A 93 -8.95 7.52 18.05
CA ARG A 93 -9.31 8.55 19.05
C ARG A 93 -8.68 9.91 18.75
N ALA A 94 -7.41 9.94 18.32
CA ALA A 94 -6.74 11.20 17.98
C ALA A 94 -7.43 11.90 16.80
N LEU A 95 -7.78 11.12 15.76
CA LEU A 95 -8.51 11.61 14.59
C LEU A 95 -9.93 12.06 14.96
N GLU A 96 -10.68 11.29 15.75
CA GLU A 96 -12.04 11.63 16.19
C GLU A 96 -12.08 12.95 16.96
N ARG A 97 -11.15 13.12 17.91
CA ARG A 97 -11.05 14.35 18.70
C ARG A 97 -10.80 15.56 17.80
N GLU A 98 -9.89 15.44 16.84
CA GLU A 98 -9.54 16.56 15.95
C GLU A 98 -10.59 16.79 14.84
N ALA A 99 -11.35 15.76 14.46
CA ALA A 99 -12.44 15.85 13.49
C ALA A 99 -13.74 16.44 14.07
N THR A 100 -13.80 16.69 15.38
CA THR A 100 -14.98 17.26 16.04
C THR A 100 -15.35 18.61 15.42
N GLY A 101 -16.62 18.75 14.99
CA GLY A 101 -17.11 19.95 14.31
C GLY A 101 -16.82 20.01 12.81
N THR A 102 -16.29 18.94 12.22
CA THR A 102 -16.13 18.77 10.78
C THR A 102 -17.08 17.69 10.25
N ASP A 103 -17.29 17.65 8.93
CA ASP A 103 -18.08 16.60 8.27
C ASP A 103 -17.30 15.30 8.03
N ILE A 104 -16.10 15.17 8.60
CA ILE A 104 -15.24 13.99 8.42
C ILE A 104 -15.71 12.88 9.35
N ARG A 105 -16.04 11.72 8.78
CA ARG A 105 -16.37 10.52 9.56
C ARG A 105 -15.13 9.67 9.79
N ILE A 106 -14.86 9.30 11.04
CA ILE A 106 -13.82 8.30 11.37
C ILE A 106 -14.51 6.94 11.48
N VAL A 107 -14.02 5.96 10.74
CA VAL A 107 -14.57 4.60 10.72
C VAL A 107 -13.47 3.62 11.10
N THR A 108 -13.78 2.75 12.05
CA THR A 108 -12.90 1.64 12.40
C THR A 108 -13.23 0.41 11.55
N VAL A 109 -12.23 -0.21 10.96
CA VAL A 109 -12.36 -1.46 10.17
C VAL A 109 -11.59 -2.60 10.83
N LYS A 110 -11.98 -3.84 10.52
CA LYS A 110 -11.35 -5.03 11.08
C LYS A 110 -9.87 -5.13 10.68
N THR A 111 -8.98 -5.38 11.65
CA THR A 111 -7.59 -5.73 11.34
C THR A 111 -7.53 -7.07 10.60
N LYS A 112 -7.22 -7.01 9.30
CA LYS A 112 -7.08 -8.19 8.44
C LYS A 112 -6.25 -7.84 7.22
N TYR A 113 -5.12 -8.51 6.98
CA TYR A 113 -4.38 -8.31 5.74
C TYR A 113 -5.13 -8.90 4.52
N PRO A 114 -5.23 -8.20 3.36
CA PRO A 114 -4.75 -6.85 3.06
C PRO A 114 -5.86 -5.77 3.11
N MET A 115 -6.36 -5.37 4.29
CA MET A 115 -7.46 -4.38 4.45
C MET A 115 -7.15 -3.03 3.79
N GLY A 116 -5.87 -2.64 3.73
CA GLY A 116 -5.44 -1.41 3.05
C GLY A 116 -5.55 -1.45 1.52
N GLY A 117 -5.84 -2.60 0.91
CA GLY A 117 -6.11 -2.68 -0.52
C GLY A 117 -7.46 -2.04 -0.88
N GLU A 118 -7.55 -1.35 -2.01
CA GLU A 118 -8.77 -0.63 -2.39
C GLU A 118 -9.97 -1.58 -2.61
N ARG A 119 -9.71 -2.82 -3.04
CA ARG A 119 -10.75 -3.84 -3.27
C ARG A 119 -11.30 -4.43 -1.97
N GLU A 120 -10.58 -4.28 -0.88
CA GLU A 120 -10.95 -4.73 0.46
C GLU A 120 -11.55 -3.58 1.27
N LEU A 121 -10.92 -2.40 1.21
CA LEU A 121 -11.31 -1.23 1.98
C LEU A 121 -12.64 -0.63 1.50
N VAL A 122 -12.85 -0.51 0.18
CA VAL A 122 -14.06 0.12 -0.36
C VAL A 122 -15.31 -0.65 0.06
N PRO A 123 -15.40 -1.99 -0.10
CA PRO A 123 -16.53 -2.74 0.43
C PRO A 123 -16.66 -2.67 1.95
N ALA A 124 -15.54 -2.68 2.69
CA ALA A 124 -15.57 -2.61 4.16
C ALA A 124 -16.18 -1.30 4.68
N VAL A 125 -15.96 -0.19 3.96
CA VAL A 125 -16.48 1.14 4.33
C VAL A 125 -17.87 1.41 3.74
N THR A 126 -18.12 0.97 2.51
CA THR A 126 -19.30 1.40 1.72
C THR A 126 -20.30 0.31 1.40
N GLY A 127 -19.93 -0.96 1.56
CA GLY A 127 -20.69 -2.11 1.04
C GLY A 127 -20.64 -2.28 -0.48
N ARG A 128 -20.00 -1.38 -1.23
CA ARG A 128 -19.91 -1.41 -2.70
C ARG A 128 -18.74 -2.29 -3.15
N VAL A 129 -18.98 -3.17 -4.12
CA VAL A 129 -17.96 -4.06 -4.68
C VAL A 129 -17.41 -3.46 -5.97
N ILE A 130 -16.09 -3.32 -6.06
CA ILE A 130 -15.42 -2.86 -7.28
C ILE A 130 -15.48 -4.00 -8.33
N PRO A 131 -16.02 -3.78 -9.53
CA PRO A 131 -16.05 -4.78 -10.59
C PRO A 131 -14.66 -5.32 -10.95
N ALA A 132 -14.61 -6.52 -11.55
CA ALA A 132 -13.37 -7.05 -12.13
C ALA A 132 -12.84 -6.10 -13.21
N GLY A 133 -11.54 -5.79 -13.17
CA GLY A 133 -10.94 -4.78 -14.05
C GLY A 133 -11.33 -3.31 -13.76
N GLY A 134 -12.35 -3.08 -12.92
CA GLY A 134 -12.80 -1.73 -12.54
C GLY A 134 -11.91 -1.07 -11.48
N LEU A 135 -12.14 0.23 -11.30
CA LEU A 135 -11.47 1.11 -10.33
C LEU A 135 -12.44 1.58 -9.25
N PRO A 136 -11.95 2.08 -8.09
CA PRO A 136 -12.82 2.69 -7.07
C PRO A 136 -13.73 3.80 -7.62
N LEU A 137 -13.26 4.52 -8.64
CA LEU A 137 -14.03 5.56 -9.33
C LEU A 137 -15.33 5.04 -9.94
N ASP A 138 -15.36 3.78 -10.38
CA ASP A 138 -16.53 3.18 -11.04
C ASP A 138 -17.66 2.85 -10.04
N VAL A 139 -17.37 2.94 -8.74
CA VAL A 139 -18.36 2.83 -7.65
C VAL A 139 -18.52 4.15 -6.88
N GLY A 140 -18.08 5.27 -7.48
CA GLY A 140 -18.24 6.62 -6.93
C GLY A 140 -17.28 6.96 -5.78
N VAL A 141 -16.12 6.29 -5.70
CA VAL A 141 -15.17 6.44 -4.58
C VAL A 141 -13.78 6.85 -5.05
N VAL A 142 -13.13 7.75 -4.33
CA VAL A 142 -11.69 8.00 -4.41
C VAL A 142 -11.05 7.53 -3.11
N VAL A 143 -9.94 6.79 -3.20
CA VAL A 143 -9.15 6.40 -2.03
C VAL A 143 -7.81 7.14 -2.01
N ILE A 144 -7.41 7.75 -0.91
CA ILE A 144 -6.05 8.31 -0.74
C ILE A 144 -5.45 7.82 0.57
N ASN A 145 -4.14 7.65 0.65
CA ASN A 145 -3.47 7.24 1.89
C ASN A 145 -3.33 8.43 2.87
N VAL A 146 -3.27 8.17 4.18
CA VAL A 146 -3.11 9.22 5.23
C VAL A 146 -1.86 10.08 5.03
N GLY A 147 -0.72 9.50 4.68
CA GLY A 147 0.49 10.24 4.33
C GLY A 147 0.31 11.13 3.10
N THR A 148 -0.50 10.68 2.13
CA THR A 148 -0.84 11.48 0.94
C THR A 148 -1.71 12.67 1.32
N ALA A 149 -2.70 12.48 2.19
CA ALA A 149 -3.53 13.58 2.70
C ALA A 149 -2.65 14.63 3.43
N ALA A 150 -1.78 14.19 4.34
CA ALA A 150 -0.86 15.09 5.04
C ALA A 150 0.07 15.86 4.06
N ALA A 151 0.54 15.21 3.00
CA ALA A 151 1.33 15.86 1.96
C ALA A 151 0.53 16.91 1.17
N ILE A 152 -0.74 16.63 0.84
CA ILE A 152 -1.64 17.60 0.18
C ILE A 152 -1.79 18.85 1.04
N ALA A 153 -2.05 18.71 2.35
CA ALA A 153 -2.16 19.84 3.25
C ALA A 153 -0.91 20.70 3.26
N ARG A 154 0.27 20.08 3.31
CA ARG A 154 1.56 20.79 3.28
C ARG A 154 1.72 21.57 1.97
N ALA A 155 1.55 20.92 0.81
CA ALA A 155 1.75 21.56 -0.49
C ALA A 155 0.78 22.71 -0.73
N VAL A 156 -0.49 22.55 -0.37
CA VAL A 156 -1.51 23.57 -0.63
C VAL A 156 -1.38 24.74 0.34
N LEU A 157 -1.19 24.49 1.64
CA LEU A 157 -1.22 25.55 2.65
C LEU A 157 0.13 26.25 2.85
N ARG A 158 1.23 25.50 2.74
CA ARG A 158 2.59 26.03 3.02
C ARG A 158 3.45 26.16 1.77
N GLY A 159 3.01 25.60 0.64
CA GLY A 159 3.85 25.45 -0.54
C GLY A 159 4.94 24.38 -0.34
N GLY A 160 5.69 24.13 -1.41
CA GLY A 160 6.85 23.24 -1.42
C GLY A 160 6.59 21.85 -1.98
N ALA A 161 7.64 21.27 -2.56
CA ALA A 161 7.61 19.94 -3.14
C ALA A 161 7.60 18.84 -2.07
N LEU A 162 7.11 17.66 -2.46
CA LEU A 162 7.25 16.44 -1.66
C LEU A 162 8.72 16.01 -1.64
N THR A 163 9.44 16.48 -0.63
CA THR A 163 10.87 16.21 -0.42
C THR A 163 11.14 15.15 0.63
N HIS A 164 10.20 14.92 1.55
CA HIS A 164 10.36 14.00 2.67
C HIS A 164 9.14 13.10 2.82
N ARG A 165 9.35 11.91 3.36
CA ARG A 165 8.27 11.00 3.79
C ARG A 165 8.63 10.32 5.11
N VAL A 166 7.61 9.87 5.83
CA VAL A 166 7.81 8.99 6.98
C VAL A 166 8.07 7.57 6.48
N VAL A 167 9.06 6.91 7.06
CA VAL A 167 9.52 5.55 6.72
C VAL A 167 9.69 4.78 8.02
N THR A 168 9.20 3.54 8.07
CA THR A 168 9.49 2.63 9.19
C THR A 168 10.83 1.94 8.97
N VAL A 169 11.77 2.03 9.91
CA VAL A 169 13.03 1.25 9.88
C VAL A 169 13.00 0.30 11.07
N THR A 170 12.99 -1.01 10.82
CA THR A 170 12.72 -1.99 11.90
C THR A 170 13.29 -3.38 11.62
N GLY A 171 13.13 -4.30 12.57
CA GLY A 171 13.66 -5.67 12.54
C GLY A 171 15.04 -5.77 13.17
N ALA A 172 15.99 -6.39 12.47
CA ALA A 172 17.38 -6.59 12.89
C ALA A 172 18.24 -5.31 12.77
N VAL A 173 17.75 -4.20 13.34
CA VAL A 173 18.44 -2.91 13.51
C VAL A 173 18.55 -2.56 15.00
N HIS A 174 19.57 -1.79 15.39
CA HIS A 174 19.80 -1.47 16.79
C HIS A 174 18.73 -0.55 17.41
N GLN A 175 18.26 0.44 16.65
CA GLN A 175 17.27 1.43 17.11
C GLN A 175 16.12 1.51 16.11
N PRO A 176 15.15 0.56 16.16
CA PRO A 176 14.00 0.59 15.27
C PRO A 176 13.12 1.81 15.56
N GLY A 177 12.51 2.38 14.51
CA GLY A 177 11.65 3.54 14.66
C GLY A 177 11.10 4.06 13.34
N ASN A 178 10.35 5.16 13.40
CA ASN A 178 9.82 5.85 12.24
C ASN A 178 10.62 7.13 12.00
N VAL A 179 11.11 7.31 10.79
CA VAL A 179 12.01 8.42 10.42
C VAL A 179 11.36 9.27 9.35
N LEU A 180 11.35 10.59 9.52
CA LEU A 180 11.05 11.53 8.46
C LEU A 180 12.30 11.71 7.58
N ALA A 181 12.38 10.94 6.50
CA ALA A 181 13.57 10.86 5.66
C ALA A 181 13.41 11.64 4.34
N PRO A 182 14.48 12.26 3.82
CA PRO A 182 14.46 12.87 2.50
C PRO A 182 14.37 11.80 1.41
N ILE A 183 13.52 12.05 0.42
CA ILE A 183 13.41 11.21 -0.78
C ILE A 183 14.71 11.37 -1.56
N GLY A 184 15.31 10.24 -1.96
CA GLY A 184 16.63 10.18 -2.58
C GLY A 184 17.75 9.81 -1.61
N ALA A 185 17.54 9.87 -0.29
CA ALA A 185 18.54 9.41 0.67
C ALA A 185 18.83 7.92 0.49
N PRO A 186 20.09 7.48 0.53
CA PRO A 186 20.42 6.07 0.39
C PRO A 186 19.95 5.29 1.62
N CYS A 187 19.49 4.06 1.42
CA CYS A 187 18.98 3.22 2.51
C CYS A 187 20.01 3.00 3.62
N ARG A 188 21.31 2.98 3.30
CA ARG A 188 22.41 2.90 4.28
C ARG A 188 22.34 4.01 5.34
N GLU A 189 21.97 5.23 4.97
CA GLU A 189 21.95 6.38 5.88
C GLU A 189 20.78 6.26 6.87
N LEU A 190 19.63 5.77 6.42
CA LEU A 190 18.49 5.50 7.30
C LEU A 190 18.82 4.39 8.29
N ILE A 191 19.51 3.34 7.84
CA ILE A 191 19.94 2.24 8.70
C ILE A 191 20.98 2.74 9.72
N ALA A 192 21.95 3.55 9.28
CA ALA A 192 22.96 4.15 10.16
C ALA A 192 22.32 5.08 11.20
N PHE A 193 21.34 5.88 10.79
CA PHE A 193 20.54 6.72 11.71
C PHE A 193 19.81 5.88 12.77
N CYS A 194 19.36 4.69 12.41
CA CYS A 194 18.77 3.70 13.31
C CYS A 194 19.79 2.81 14.03
N GLY A 195 21.04 3.28 14.19
CA GLY A 195 22.08 2.60 14.95
C GLY A 195 22.75 1.43 14.24
N GLY A 196 22.51 1.24 12.94
CA GLY A 196 23.12 0.17 12.15
C GLY A 196 22.39 -1.17 12.21
N LEU A 197 22.92 -2.13 11.43
CA LEU A 197 22.43 -3.51 11.37
C LEU A 197 22.92 -4.31 12.58
N LYS A 198 22.06 -5.17 13.11
CA LYS A 198 22.46 -6.19 14.09
C LYS A 198 23.27 -7.31 13.42
N PRO A 199 24.10 -8.07 14.17
CA PRO A 199 24.96 -9.13 13.62
C PRO A 199 24.22 -10.26 12.88
N ASP A 200 22.96 -10.49 13.23
CA ASP A 200 22.07 -11.51 12.68
C ASP A 200 21.26 -11.01 11.47
N ALA A 201 21.40 -9.75 11.07
CA ALA A 201 20.75 -9.21 9.88
C ALA A 201 21.13 -10.00 8.62
N ALA A 202 20.13 -10.38 7.83
CA ALA A 202 20.32 -11.28 6.69
C ALA A 202 19.69 -10.76 5.38
N ARG A 203 18.55 -10.07 5.46
CA ARG A 203 17.89 -9.51 4.28
C ARG A 203 17.21 -8.21 4.59
N ILE A 204 17.26 -7.25 3.67
CA ILE A 204 16.60 -5.96 3.82
C ILE A 204 15.52 -5.85 2.77
N VAL A 205 14.32 -5.49 3.20
CA VAL A 205 13.13 -5.37 2.34
C VAL A 205 12.68 -3.92 2.34
N ALA A 206 12.60 -3.30 1.17
CA ALA A 206 11.97 -2.01 0.96
C ALA A 206 10.45 -2.20 0.83
N GLY A 207 9.69 -1.52 1.70
CA GLY A 207 8.29 -1.84 1.98
C GLY A 207 8.20 -2.79 3.18
N GLY A 208 7.21 -3.69 3.17
CA GLY A 208 7.13 -4.76 4.16
C GLY A 208 7.27 -6.16 3.56
N PRO A 209 7.25 -7.21 4.40
CA PRO A 209 7.66 -8.56 4.01
C PRO A 209 6.74 -9.26 3.01
N MET A 210 5.51 -8.80 2.82
CA MET A 210 4.51 -9.41 1.93
C MET A 210 4.63 -8.88 0.50
N MET A 211 4.57 -7.56 0.32
CA MET A 211 4.58 -6.91 -1.00
C MET A 211 5.89 -6.21 -1.37
N GLY A 212 6.78 -6.00 -0.40
CA GLY A 212 8.04 -5.29 -0.58
C GLY A 212 9.06 -6.05 -1.45
N PHE A 213 10.16 -5.38 -1.73
CA PHE A 213 11.25 -5.91 -2.56
C PHE A 213 12.53 -6.02 -1.75
N ALA A 214 13.24 -7.14 -1.92
CA ALA A 214 14.55 -7.29 -1.33
C ALA A 214 15.53 -6.31 -1.98
N LEU A 215 16.27 -5.56 -1.17
CA LEU A 215 17.33 -4.68 -1.64
C LEU A 215 18.59 -5.49 -1.90
N ALA A 216 19.18 -5.31 -3.09
CA ALA A 216 20.47 -5.87 -3.43
C ALA A 216 21.63 -4.95 -2.99
N ASP A 217 21.38 -3.65 -2.92
CA ASP A 217 22.35 -2.60 -2.60
C ASP A 217 21.74 -1.60 -1.61
N LEU A 218 22.49 -1.25 -0.56
CA LEU A 218 22.11 -0.25 0.43
C LEU A 218 22.22 1.19 -0.08
N ASP A 219 22.89 1.39 -1.21
CA ASP A 219 22.96 2.68 -1.90
C ASP A 219 21.70 2.97 -2.71
N THR A 220 20.78 2.00 -2.80
CA THR A 220 19.46 2.20 -3.39
C THR A 220 18.78 3.40 -2.72
N PRO A 221 18.34 4.41 -3.49
CA PRO A 221 17.72 5.60 -2.93
C PRO A 221 16.31 5.31 -2.42
N LEU A 222 15.94 5.98 -1.33
CA LEU A 222 14.57 6.03 -0.85
C LEU A 222 13.67 6.69 -1.91
N THR A 223 12.55 6.06 -2.23
CA THR A 223 11.58 6.60 -3.19
C THR A 223 10.29 7.05 -2.51
N LYS A 224 9.44 7.75 -3.27
CA LYS A 224 8.06 8.10 -2.86
C LYS A 224 7.17 6.87 -2.63
N GLY A 225 7.60 5.66 -3.02
CA GLY A 225 6.89 4.39 -2.79
C GLY A 225 7.36 3.63 -1.55
N THR A 226 8.57 3.92 -1.04
CA THR A 226 9.17 3.18 0.07
C THR A 226 8.59 3.56 1.44
N SER A 227 7.62 2.80 1.95
CA SER A 227 6.99 3.01 3.27
C SER A 227 7.81 2.48 4.45
N GLY A 228 8.76 1.58 4.20
CA GLY A 228 9.61 1.03 5.24
C GLY A 228 10.88 0.38 4.71
N LEU A 229 11.81 0.11 5.63
CA LEU A 229 12.98 -0.73 5.51
C LEU A 229 12.90 -1.77 6.63
N VAL A 230 12.51 -2.99 6.27
CA VAL A 230 12.42 -4.11 7.20
C VAL A 230 13.67 -4.96 7.06
N VAL A 231 14.47 -5.04 8.12
CA VAL A 231 15.67 -5.88 8.18
C VAL A 231 15.29 -7.21 8.82
N LEU A 232 15.25 -8.27 8.03
CA LEU A 232 14.99 -9.62 8.46
C LEU A 232 16.28 -10.28 8.96
N SER A 233 16.21 -10.94 10.10
CA SER A 233 17.28 -11.77 10.68
C SER A 233 17.47 -13.07 9.88
N ARG A 234 18.51 -13.84 10.20
CA ARG A 234 18.70 -15.20 9.65
C ARG A 234 17.52 -16.11 9.99
N GLU A 235 17.03 -16.05 11.23
CA GLU A 235 15.86 -16.83 11.67
C GLU A 235 14.60 -16.47 10.87
N ASP A 236 14.38 -15.18 10.59
CA ASP A 236 13.22 -14.73 9.79
C ASP A 236 13.22 -15.29 8.35
N ILE A 237 14.41 -15.56 7.80
CA ILE A 237 14.56 -16.05 6.41
C ILE A 237 14.81 -17.55 6.32
N GLU A 238 15.14 -18.21 7.43
CA GLU A 238 15.30 -19.65 7.51
C GLU A 238 13.95 -20.31 7.22
N ARG A 239 13.81 -20.71 5.95
CA ARG A 239 12.64 -21.43 5.47
C ARG A 239 13.02 -22.88 5.27
N GLU A 240 12.14 -23.75 5.76
CA GLU A 240 12.10 -25.14 5.30
C GLU A 240 12.02 -25.17 3.76
N ALA A 241 12.67 -26.17 3.18
CA ALA A 241 12.69 -26.35 1.74
C ALA A 241 11.27 -26.43 1.16
N GLU A 242 11.11 -25.95 -0.07
CA GLU A 242 9.87 -26.17 -0.81
C GLU A 242 9.59 -27.67 -0.92
N THR A 243 8.34 -28.06 -0.69
CA THR A 243 7.85 -29.42 -0.90
C THR A 243 6.66 -29.43 -1.87
N GLU A 244 6.16 -30.62 -2.19
CA GLU A 244 5.03 -30.78 -3.11
C GLU A 244 3.71 -30.26 -2.54
N CYS A 245 2.80 -29.85 -3.44
CA CYS A 245 1.49 -29.35 -3.03
C CYS A 245 0.62 -30.46 -2.41
N VAL A 246 0.34 -30.34 -1.11
CA VAL A 246 -0.55 -31.25 -0.36
C VAL A 246 -2.06 -31.02 -0.58
N ARG A 247 -2.45 -30.15 -1.52
CA ARG A 247 -3.84 -29.86 -1.92
C ARG A 247 -4.80 -29.46 -0.78
N CYS A 248 -4.29 -28.83 0.28
CA CYS A 248 -5.08 -28.43 1.46
C CYS A 248 -6.07 -27.27 1.27
N ALA A 249 -6.23 -26.72 0.06
CA ALA A 249 -7.09 -25.58 -0.29
C ALA A 249 -6.83 -24.23 0.44
N ARG A 250 -6.02 -24.15 1.51
CA ARG A 250 -5.75 -22.92 2.29
C ARG A 250 -5.45 -21.67 1.44
N CYS A 251 -4.73 -21.84 0.34
CA CYS A 251 -4.36 -20.75 -0.55
C CYS A 251 -5.54 -20.12 -1.32
N VAL A 252 -6.62 -20.89 -1.50
CA VAL A 252 -7.88 -20.44 -2.09
C VAL A 252 -8.67 -19.69 -1.04
N ASP A 253 -8.78 -20.26 0.17
CA ASP A 253 -9.56 -19.69 1.28
C ASP A 253 -9.08 -18.30 1.69
N VAL A 254 -7.77 -18.05 1.63
CA VAL A 254 -7.18 -16.75 1.99
C VAL A 254 -7.03 -15.78 0.82
N CYS A 255 -7.40 -16.18 -0.41
CA CYS A 255 -7.20 -15.32 -1.57
C CYS A 255 -8.25 -14.19 -1.58
N PRO A 256 -7.85 -12.91 -1.45
CA PRO A 256 -8.81 -11.82 -1.37
C PRO A 256 -9.55 -11.59 -2.70
N THR A 257 -8.90 -11.91 -3.83
CA THR A 257 -9.47 -11.82 -5.18
C THR A 257 -10.19 -13.09 -5.62
N ARG A 258 -10.36 -14.08 -4.73
CA ARG A 258 -11.07 -15.35 -4.98
C ARG A 258 -10.52 -16.16 -6.16
N LEU A 259 -9.22 -16.03 -6.44
CA LEU A 259 -8.53 -16.85 -7.44
C LEU A 259 -8.23 -18.24 -6.87
N VAL A 260 -7.66 -19.10 -7.72
CA VAL A 260 -7.06 -20.39 -7.32
C VAL A 260 -5.54 -20.29 -7.50
N PRO A 261 -4.79 -19.67 -6.55
CA PRO A 261 -3.39 -19.31 -6.76
C PRO A 261 -2.49 -20.51 -7.07
N THR A 262 -2.82 -21.68 -6.50
CA THR A 262 -2.04 -22.89 -6.75
C THR A 262 -2.13 -23.38 -8.19
N LYS A 263 -3.26 -23.19 -8.89
CA LYS A 263 -3.40 -23.59 -10.30
C LYS A 263 -2.62 -22.63 -11.19
N ILE A 264 -2.69 -21.33 -10.91
CA ILE A 264 -1.95 -20.31 -11.64
C ILE A 264 -0.44 -20.53 -11.48
N ALA A 265 0.02 -20.73 -10.23
CA ALA A 265 1.43 -20.96 -9.93
C ALA A 265 1.96 -22.25 -10.59
N LEU A 266 1.17 -23.33 -10.63
CA LEU A 266 1.57 -24.57 -11.29
C LEU A 266 1.63 -24.40 -12.83
N ALA A 267 0.63 -23.73 -13.42
CA ALA A 267 0.67 -23.40 -14.85
C ALA A 267 1.91 -22.56 -15.18
N ALA A 268 2.23 -21.56 -14.36
CA ALA A 268 3.42 -20.73 -14.50
C ALA A 268 4.73 -21.53 -14.38
N ARG A 269 4.80 -22.49 -13.44
CA ARG A 269 5.96 -23.37 -13.25
C ARG A 269 6.27 -24.22 -14.47
N HIS A 270 5.23 -24.63 -15.21
CA HIS A 270 5.36 -25.40 -16.45
C HIS A 270 5.32 -24.53 -17.71
N GLU A 271 5.47 -23.21 -17.56
CA GLU A 271 5.48 -22.26 -18.68
C GLU A 271 4.20 -22.26 -19.54
N LEU A 272 3.08 -22.71 -18.97
CA LEU A 272 1.76 -22.74 -19.61
C LEU A 272 1.08 -21.37 -19.49
N TRP A 273 1.61 -20.37 -20.21
CA TRP A 273 1.20 -18.97 -20.09
C TRP A 273 -0.26 -18.71 -20.47
N ASP A 274 -0.73 -19.33 -21.56
CA ASP A 274 -2.13 -19.23 -21.98
C ASP A 274 -3.07 -19.78 -20.91
N ARG A 275 -2.67 -20.90 -20.29
CA ARG A 275 -3.44 -21.47 -19.19
C ARG A 275 -3.43 -20.58 -17.95
N ALA A 276 -2.32 -19.93 -17.64
CA ALA A 276 -2.26 -18.97 -16.55
C ALA A 276 -3.16 -17.75 -16.80
N GLU A 277 -3.24 -17.28 -18.05
CA GLU A 277 -4.13 -16.20 -18.47
C GLU A 277 -5.61 -16.59 -18.36
N GLU A 278 -6.00 -17.77 -18.84
CA GLU A 278 -7.34 -18.34 -18.66
C GLU A 278 -7.73 -18.49 -17.19
N LEU A 279 -6.75 -18.69 -16.30
CA LEU A 279 -6.94 -18.74 -14.86
C LEU A 279 -6.91 -17.35 -14.20
N HIS A 280 -6.96 -16.28 -14.99
CA HIS A 280 -7.00 -14.89 -14.53
C HIS A 280 -5.76 -14.47 -13.73
N ALA A 281 -4.56 -14.91 -14.14
CA ALA A 281 -3.30 -14.52 -13.49
C ALA A 281 -3.14 -12.99 -13.32
N SER A 282 -3.64 -12.21 -14.29
CA SER A 282 -3.59 -10.75 -14.31
C SER A 282 -4.35 -10.10 -13.17
N ASP A 283 -5.39 -10.75 -12.62
CA ASP A 283 -6.23 -10.22 -11.54
C ASP A 283 -5.60 -10.40 -10.15
N CYS A 284 -4.52 -11.17 -10.05
CA CYS A 284 -3.82 -11.35 -8.77
C CYS A 284 -3.24 -10.00 -8.29
N ASN A 285 -3.41 -9.64 -7.02
CA ASN A 285 -2.84 -8.41 -6.45
C ASN A 285 -1.46 -8.61 -5.81
N GLU A 286 -0.87 -9.80 -5.94
CA GLU A 286 0.49 -10.12 -5.44
C GLU A 286 0.68 -9.94 -3.92
N CYS A 287 -0.41 -9.94 -3.15
CA CYS A 287 -0.39 -9.74 -1.68
C CYS A 287 0.34 -10.83 -0.88
N GLY A 288 0.57 -12.01 -1.45
CA GLY A 288 1.31 -13.07 -0.75
C GLY A 288 0.59 -13.82 0.35
N CYS A 289 -0.69 -13.55 0.64
CA CYS A 289 -1.49 -14.37 1.57
C CYS A 289 -1.36 -15.87 1.28
N CYS A 290 -1.45 -16.23 -0.01
CA CYS A 290 -1.40 -17.61 -0.48
C CYS A 290 -0.02 -18.27 -0.31
N ALA A 291 1.07 -17.50 -0.37
CA ALA A 291 2.43 -17.99 -0.15
C ALA A 291 2.70 -18.15 1.35
N TYR A 292 2.22 -17.19 2.16
CA TYR A 292 2.39 -17.19 3.61
C TYR A 292 1.76 -18.41 4.28
N VAL A 293 0.51 -18.76 3.93
CA VAL A 293 -0.21 -19.88 4.56
C VAL A 293 0.14 -21.26 3.99
N CYS A 294 1.02 -21.34 2.99
CA CYS A 294 1.31 -22.59 2.30
C CYS A 294 2.19 -23.51 3.15
N PRO A 295 1.70 -24.69 3.59
CA PRO A 295 2.55 -25.64 4.32
C PRO A 295 3.71 -26.13 3.44
N ALA A 296 3.48 -26.26 2.13
CA ALA A 296 4.48 -26.71 1.16
C ALA A 296 5.49 -25.62 0.73
N ARG A 297 5.39 -24.40 1.27
CA ARG A 297 6.28 -23.25 0.96
C ARG A 297 6.43 -22.88 -0.53
N ILE A 298 5.46 -23.27 -1.37
CA ILE A 298 5.46 -22.94 -2.81
C ILE A 298 5.54 -21.41 -3.02
N PRO A 299 6.49 -20.89 -3.81
CA PRO A 299 6.70 -19.47 -4.05
C PRO A 299 5.68 -18.91 -5.06
N ARG A 300 4.39 -19.00 -4.72
CA ARG A 300 3.28 -18.70 -5.63
C ARG A 300 3.33 -17.27 -6.16
N VAL A 301 3.67 -16.29 -5.32
CA VAL A 301 3.72 -14.89 -5.76
C VAL A 301 4.78 -14.68 -6.82
N GLN A 302 5.97 -15.25 -6.63
CA GLN A 302 7.07 -15.17 -7.58
C GLN A 302 6.69 -15.82 -8.91
N LEU A 303 6.08 -17.01 -8.88
CA LEU A 303 5.61 -17.71 -10.07
C LEU A 303 4.51 -16.91 -10.81
N ILE A 304 3.55 -16.34 -10.08
CA ILE A 304 2.48 -15.53 -10.67
C ILE A 304 3.04 -14.23 -11.27
N LYS A 305 4.01 -13.58 -10.62
CA LYS A 305 4.72 -12.41 -11.16
C LYS A 305 5.39 -12.73 -12.50
N VAL A 306 6.06 -13.88 -12.60
CA VAL A 306 6.66 -14.36 -13.87
C VAL A 306 5.56 -14.56 -14.92
N ALA A 307 4.46 -15.25 -14.58
CA ALA A 307 3.36 -15.47 -15.52
C ALA A 307 2.78 -14.15 -16.05
N LYS A 308 2.51 -13.17 -15.18
CA LYS A 308 2.03 -11.85 -15.58
C LYS A 308 2.98 -11.13 -16.53
N ALA A 309 4.28 -11.15 -16.22
CA ALA A 309 5.29 -10.53 -17.08
C ALA A 309 5.30 -11.17 -18.47
N ARG A 310 5.23 -12.50 -18.56
CA ARG A 310 5.19 -13.25 -19.82
C ARG A 310 3.90 -13.01 -20.62
N ILE A 311 2.75 -12.99 -19.95
CA ILE A 311 1.45 -12.67 -20.57
C ILE A 311 1.48 -11.25 -21.14
N ALA A 312 1.98 -10.28 -20.38
CA ALA A 312 2.11 -8.89 -20.84
C ALA A 312 3.07 -8.76 -22.03
N GLU A 313 4.20 -9.47 -22.01
CA GLU A 313 5.15 -9.53 -23.13
C GLU A 313 4.48 -10.10 -24.39
N LYS A 314 3.73 -11.19 -24.24
CA LYS A 314 2.99 -11.82 -25.34
C LYS A 314 1.96 -10.86 -25.95
N ARG A 315 1.12 -10.23 -25.12
CA ARG A 315 0.11 -9.26 -25.58
C ARG A 315 0.72 -8.11 -26.39
N ARG A 316 1.92 -7.63 -26.02
CA ARG A 316 2.64 -6.58 -26.77
C ARG A 316 3.18 -7.04 -28.12
N LYS A 317 3.39 -8.34 -28.34
CA LYS A 317 3.86 -8.89 -29.61
C LYS A 317 2.71 -9.22 -30.56
N THR A 318 1.52 -9.51 -30.02
CA THR A 318 0.33 -9.89 -30.79
C THR A 318 -0.60 -8.72 -31.11
N GLY A 319 -0.47 -7.59 -30.42
CA GLY A 319 -1.23 -6.35 -30.65
C GLY A 319 -0.37 -5.27 -31.28
#